data_AF-A0A3D1V6H2-F1
#
_entry.id   AF-A0A3D1V6H2-F1
#
_cell.length_a   1.000
_cell.length_b   1.000
_cell.length_c   1.000
_cell.angle_alpha   90.00
_cell.angle_beta   90.00
_cell.angle_gamma   90.00
#
_symmetry.space_group_name_H-M   'P 1'
#
loop_
_entity.id
_entity.type
_entity.pdbx_description
1 polymer ?
#
loop_
_entity_poly.entity_id
_entity_poly.type
_entity_poly.pdbx_seq_one_letter_code
_entity_poly.pdbx_strand_id
1 'polypeptide(L)'
;MFGPSGGAAAYRLRVFREVGGFCEPFFLYLEDVDLAWRMRFAGHESVWVPAAKARHDYSASAGEGSALKRRLIARNRIWTLVRCLPVEIWRRDRAAILTTDALASTYGLATLDPALWGRLAALPLLAPRLRERCVIQGQARVSWEAIDQWLQPPVSPRRLRELRQLTGNLANQSTHDKR
;
A
#
# COMPACT_ATOMS: atom_id res chain seq x y z
N MET A 1 10.90 5.29 8.25
CA MET A 1 9.88 5.29 7.18
C MET A 1 9.87 3.91 6.55
N PHE A 2 8.74 3.22 6.38
CA PHE A 2 8.73 1.85 5.83
C PHE A 2 9.26 1.80 4.39
N GLY A 3 8.77 2.68 3.51
CA GLY A 3 9.27 2.88 2.16
C GLY A 3 8.79 4.22 1.59
N PRO A 4 9.43 4.73 0.52
CA PRO A 4 9.02 5.96 -0.14
C PRO A 4 7.82 5.71 -1.07
N SER A 5 7.08 6.78 -1.38
CA SER A 5 6.14 6.73 -2.51
C SER A 5 6.90 6.71 -3.84
N GLY A 6 6.42 5.93 -4.81
CA GLY A 6 7.02 5.83 -6.14
C GLY A 6 7.09 7.16 -6.89
N GLY A 7 6.24 8.14 -6.56
CA GLY A 7 6.22 9.45 -7.23
C GLY A 7 7.43 10.35 -6.92
N ALA A 8 8.22 10.03 -5.88
CA ALA A 8 9.42 10.79 -5.50
C ALA A 8 10.43 9.90 -4.77
N ALA A 9 10.80 8.78 -5.40
CA ALA A 9 11.76 7.82 -4.86
C ALA A 9 13.02 7.71 -5.72
N ALA A 10 14.16 7.51 -5.06
CA ALA A 10 15.41 7.11 -5.69
C ALA A 10 15.86 5.78 -5.09
N TYR A 11 16.15 4.81 -5.95
CA TYR A 11 16.55 3.46 -5.53
C TYR A 11 17.98 3.18 -5.98
N ARG A 12 18.77 2.52 -5.12
CA ARG A 12 20.05 1.96 -5.56
C ARG A 12 19.76 0.87 -6.60
N LEU A 13 20.28 1.01 -7.82
CA LEU A 13 19.98 0.09 -8.92
C LEU A 13 20.27 -1.38 -8.57
N ARG A 14 21.39 -1.65 -7.86
CA ARG A 14 21.73 -3.00 -7.38
C ARG A 14 20.63 -3.57 -6.49
N VAL A 15 20.13 -2.79 -5.53
CA VAL A 15 19.07 -3.20 -4.60
C VAL A 15 17.75 -3.40 -5.34
N PHE A 16 17.40 -2.49 -6.24
CA PHE A 16 16.18 -2.60 -7.07
C PHE A 16 16.17 -3.89 -7.89
N ARG A 17 17.31 -4.23 -8.52
CA ARG A 17 17.46 -5.49 -9.29
C ARG A 17 17.48 -6.72 -8.40
N GLU A 18 18.15 -6.66 -7.26
CA GLU A 18 18.24 -7.74 -6.28
C GLU A 18 16.85 -8.22 -5.81
N VAL A 19 15.94 -7.29 -5.54
CA VAL A 19 14.58 -7.63 -5.08
C VAL A 19 13.60 -7.92 -6.22
N GLY A 20 14.04 -7.83 -7.48
CA GLY A 20 13.22 -8.15 -8.67
C GLY A 20 12.38 -6.99 -9.22
N GLY A 21 12.74 -5.73 -8.94
CA GLY A 21 12.06 -4.56 -9.53
C GLY A 21 10.60 -4.41 -9.10
N PHE A 22 9.78 -3.70 -9.88
CA PHE A 22 8.34 -3.59 -9.62
C PHE A 22 7.60 -4.86 -10.01
N CYS A 23 6.51 -5.20 -9.30
CA CYS A 23 5.65 -6.30 -9.69
C CYS A 23 4.71 -5.85 -10.82
N GLU A 24 5.01 -6.20 -12.06
CA GLU A 24 4.27 -5.73 -13.25
C GLU A 24 2.74 -5.94 -13.18
N PRO A 25 2.22 -7.06 -12.63
CA PRO A 25 0.77 -7.25 -12.50
C PRO A 25 0.05 -6.14 -11.71
N PHE A 26 0.73 -5.47 -10.77
CA PHE A 26 0.14 -4.34 -10.05
C PHE A 26 -0.22 -3.20 -11.00
N PHE A 27 0.56 -3.00 -12.06
CA PHE A 27 0.46 -1.94 -13.07
C PHE A 27 0.55 -0.52 -12.50
N LEU A 28 -0.38 -0.13 -11.64
CA LEU A 28 -0.46 1.17 -10.99
C LEU A 28 -1.09 1.05 -9.59
N TYR A 29 -0.58 1.84 -8.66
CA TYR A 29 -0.91 1.89 -7.23
C TYR A 29 -0.45 0.68 -6.40
N LEU A 30 0.26 0.96 -5.30
CA LEU A 30 0.81 -0.02 -4.34
C LEU A 30 1.93 -0.92 -4.89
N GLU A 31 2.39 -0.72 -6.13
CA GLU A 31 3.60 -1.34 -6.66
C GLU A 31 4.85 -0.88 -5.89
N ASP A 32 4.84 0.38 -5.44
CA ASP A 32 5.85 0.97 -4.57
C ASP A 32 5.80 0.40 -3.15
N VAL A 33 4.60 0.12 -2.64
CA VAL A 33 4.40 -0.56 -1.35
C VAL A 33 4.90 -1.99 -1.39
N ASP A 34 4.56 -2.78 -2.42
CA ASP A 34 5.10 -4.13 -2.62
C ASP A 34 6.64 -4.12 -2.72
N LEU A 35 7.21 -3.16 -3.45
CA LEU A 35 8.65 -2.99 -3.54
C LEU A 35 9.28 -2.66 -2.18
N ALA A 36 8.68 -1.77 -1.40
CA ALA A 36 9.13 -1.42 -0.07
C ALA A 36 9.15 -2.63 0.87
N TRP A 37 8.09 -3.46 0.84
CA TRP A 37 8.04 -4.71 1.58
C TRP A 37 9.22 -5.63 1.24
N ARG A 38 9.48 -5.86 -0.06
CA ARG A 38 10.58 -6.72 -0.49
C ARG A 38 11.96 -6.16 -0.14
N MET A 39 12.17 -4.85 -0.29
CA MET A 39 13.40 -4.19 0.15
C MET A 39 13.62 -4.35 1.66
N ARG A 40 12.56 -4.18 2.45
CA ARG A 40 12.62 -4.38 3.90
C ARG A 40 12.94 -5.81 4.28
N PHE A 41 12.28 -6.80 3.66
CA PHE A 41 12.63 -8.21 3.86
C PHE A 41 14.07 -8.51 3.48
N ALA A 42 14.62 -7.87 2.44
CA ALA A 42 16.03 -8.01 2.05
C ALA A 42 17.03 -7.28 2.97
N GLY A 43 16.55 -6.62 4.04
CA GLY A 43 17.37 -5.89 5.01
C GLY A 43 17.75 -4.47 4.60
N HIS A 44 17.13 -3.93 3.55
CA HIS A 44 17.40 -2.57 3.09
C HIS A 44 16.48 -1.55 3.76
N GLU A 45 17.02 -0.36 3.99
CA GLU A 45 16.29 0.74 4.63
C GLU A 45 15.92 1.86 3.66
N SER A 46 14.90 2.62 4.04
CA SER A 46 14.49 3.84 3.35
C SER A 46 14.75 5.05 4.24
N VAL A 47 15.42 6.06 3.67
CA VAL A 47 15.77 7.30 4.34
C VAL A 47 14.99 8.45 3.71
N TRP A 48 14.47 9.33 4.56
CA TRP A 48 13.84 10.57 4.12
C TRP A 48 14.88 11.67 4.00
N VAL A 49 14.89 12.40 2.88
CA VAL A 49 15.84 13.49 2.61
C VAL A 49 15.05 14.80 2.48
N PRO A 50 14.95 15.62 3.54
CA PRO A 50 14.10 16.81 3.55
C PRO A 50 14.48 17.86 2.50
N ALA A 51 15.77 17.91 2.13
CA ALA A 51 16.30 18.83 1.13
C ALA A 51 15.90 18.44 -0.31
N ALA A 52 15.59 17.16 -0.56
CA ALA A 52 15.14 16.69 -1.87
C ALA A 52 13.65 17.00 -2.04
N LYS A 53 13.34 17.97 -2.90
CA LYS A 53 11.97 18.41 -3.18
C LYS A 53 11.57 18.02 -4.59
N ALA A 54 10.38 17.46 -4.75
CA ALA A 54 9.77 17.17 -6.04
C ALA A 54 8.33 17.69 -6.05
N ARG A 55 7.87 18.16 -7.20
CA ARG A 55 6.45 18.49 -7.42
C ARG A 55 5.75 17.24 -7.95
N HIS A 56 4.72 16.80 -7.26
CA HIS A 56 3.92 15.65 -7.65
C HIS A 56 2.52 16.12 -8.00
N ASP A 57 2.14 15.97 -9.26
CA ASP A 57 0.78 16.24 -9.72
C ASP A 57 -0.10 15.04 -9.34
N TYR A 58 -0.80 15.21 -8.22
CA TYR A 58 -1.55 14.13 -7.59
C TYR A 58 -2.61 13.55 -8.54
N SER A 59 -2.60 12.22 -8.68
CA SER A 59 -3.52 11.47 -9.53
C SER A 59 -3.45 11.79 -11.02
N ALA A 60 -2.35 12.35 -11.52
CA ALA A 60 -2.18 12.66 -12.95
C ALA A 60 -2.41 11.45 -13.87
N SER A 61 -2.02 10.23 -13.46
CA SER A 61 -2.10 9.04 -14.31
C SER A 61 -3.51 8.50 -14.54
N ALA A 62 -4.39 8.56 -13.53
CA ALA A 62 -5.73 7.97 -13.63
C ALA A 62 -6.87 8.93 -13.28
N GLY A 63 -6.57 10.15 -12.84
CA GLY A 63 -7.56 11.10 -12.32
C GLY A 63 -7.95 10.85 -10.87
N GLU A 64 -8.19 11.92 -10.13
CA GLU A 64 -8.67 11.81 -8.75
C GLU A 64 -10.09 11.27 -8.70
N GLY A 65 -10.35 10.33 -7.79
CA GLY A 65 -11.66 9.70 -7.70
C GLY A 65 -12.10 8.95 -8.98
N SER A 66 -11.18 8.51 -9.84
CA SER A 66 -11.57 7.72 -11.01
C SER A 66 -11.93 6.28 -10.67
N ALA A 67 -12.77 5.68 -11.50
CA ALA A 67 -13.16 4.28 -11.36
C ALA A 67 -11.94 3.34 -11.47
N LEU A 68 -11.00 3.65 -12.38
CA LEU A 68 -9.77 2.89 -12.56
C LEU A 68 -8.91 2.93 -11.30
N LYS A 69 -8.67 4.12 -10.72
CA LYS A 69 -7.90 4.28 -9.47
C LYS A 69 -8.52 3.48 -8.33
N ARG A 70 -9.83 3.62 -8.10
CA ARG A 70 -10.53 2.89 -7.04
C ARG A 70 -10.46 1.36 -7.23
N ARG A 71 -10.65 0.88 -8.47
CA ARG A 71 -10.57 -0.55 -8.80
C ARG A 71 -9.15 -1.10 -8.54
N LEU A 72 -8.12 -0.42 -9.04
CA LEU A 72 -6.73 -0.89 -8.92
C LEU A 72 -6.24 -0.85 -7.47
N ILE A 73 -6.51 0.23 -6.72
CA ILE A 73 -6.15 0.31 -5.29
C ILE A 73 -6.81 -0.82 -4.50
N ALA A 74 -8.11 -1.06 -4.71
CA ALA A 74 -8.83 -2.10 -3.99
C ALA A 74 -8.32 -3.51 -4.30
N ARG A 75 -8.00 -3.78 -5.58
CA ARG A 75 -7.39 -5.05 -6.01
C ARG A 75 -5.99 -5.23 -5.40
N ASN A 76 -5.13 -4.23 -5.60
CA ASN A 76 -3.72 -4.30 -5.23
C ASN A 76 -3.53 -4.31 -3.72
N ARG A 77 -4.47 -3.75 -2.94
CA ARG A 77 -4.49 -3.91 -1.48
C ARG A 77 -4.59 -5.37 -1.08
N ILE A 78 -5.54 -6.12 -1.64
CA ILE A 78 -5.70 -7.56 -1.34
C ILE A 78 -4.43 -8.31 -1.74
N TRP A 79 -3.89 -8.04 -2.93
CA TRP A 79 -2.65 -8.67 -3.37
C TRP A 79 -1.47 -8.35 -2.46
N THR A 80 -1.31 -7.11 -1.99
CA THR A 80 -0.24 -6.74 -1.05
C THR A 80 -0.39 -7.49 0.28
N LEU A 81 -1.60 -7.57 0.82
CA LEU A 81 -1.87 -8.32 2.06
C LEU A 81 -1.56 -9.82 1.90
N VAL A 82 -1.80 -10.39 0.73
CA VAL A 82 -1.60 -11.82 0.45
C VAL A 82 -0.18 -12.14 0.03
N ARG A 83 0.51 -11.22 -0.65
CA ARG A 83 1.87 -11.41 -1.17
C ARG A 83 2.94 -11.03 -0.16
N CYS A 84 2.71 -10.02 0.68
CA CYS A 84 3.76 -9.40 1.50
C CYS A 84 3.60 -9.64 3.00
N LEU A 85 2.39 -9.53 3.56
CA LEU A 85 2.18 -9.53 5.01
C LEU A 85 2.68 -10.84 5.67
N PRO A 86 3.51 -10.84 6.71
CA PRO A 86 3.82 -12.04 7.48
C PRO A 86 2.57 -12.72 8.03
N VAL A 87 2.57 -14.04 8.12
CA VAL A 87 1.40 -14.80 8.56
C VAL A 87 1.08 -14.54 10.04
N GLU A 88 2.10 -14.25 10.83
CA GLU A 88 2.03 -13.90 12.25
C GLU A 88 1.23 -12.60 12.44
N ILE A 89 1.61 -11.57 11.68
CA ILE A 89 0.93 -10.27 11.67
C ILE A 89 -0.49 -10.42 11.13
N TRP A 90 -0.69 -11.21 10.06
CA TRP A 90 -2.03 -11.51 9.57
C TRP A 90 -2.87 -12.20 10.65
N ARG A 91 -2.36 -13.21 11.36
CA ARG A 91 -3.10 -13.92 12.42
C ARG A 91 -3.50 -12.98 13.56
N ARG A 92 -2.61 -12.08 13.95
CA ARG A 92 -2.87 -11.05 14.97
C ARG A 92 -3.96 -10.07 14.51
N ASP A 93 -3.82 -9.53 13.30
CA ASP A 93 -4.61 -8.38 12.85
C ASP A 93 -5.78 -8.76 11.92
N ARG A 94 -6.02 -10.05 11.66
CA ARG A 94 -7.04 -10.55 10.73
C ARG A 94 -8.43 -10.00 11.00
N ALA A 95 -8.81 -9.83 12.27
CA ALA A 95 -10.13 -9.29 12.61
C ALA A 95 -10.29 -7.88 12.04
N ALA A 96 -9.33 -6.98 12.31
CA ALA A 96 -9.36 -5.61 11.79
C ALA A 96 -9.26 -5.56 10.26
N ILE A 97 -8.41 -6.40 9.66
CA ILE A 97 -8.26 -6.49 8.21
C ILE A 97 -9.58 -6.92 7.56
N LEU A 98 -10.15 -8.05 8.01
CA LEU A 98 -11.39 -8.60 7.48
C LEU A 98 -12.57 -7.67 7.72
N THR A 99 -12.68 -7.03 8.89
CA THR A 99 -13.72 -6.02 9.16
C THR A 99 -13.59 -4.84 8.21
N THR A 100 -12.38 -4.34 7.97
CA THR A 100 -12.16 -3.22 7.03
C THR A 100 -12.57 -3.60 5.61
N ASP A 101 -12.17 -4.78 5.14
CA ASP A 101 -12.49 -5.24 3.80
C ASP A 101 -13.98 -5.62 3.66
N ALA A 102 -14.62 -6.12 4.71
CA ALA A 102 -16.06 -6.35 4.75
C ALA A 102 -16.83 -5.02 4.66
N LEU A 103 -16.52 -4.03 5.51
CA LEU A 103 -17.16 -2.71 5.49
C LEU A 103 -16.98 -2.00 4.14
N ALA A 104 -15.80 -2.10 3.54
CA ALA A 104 -15.56 -1.50 2.24
C ALA A 104 -16.30 -2.24 1.11
N SER A 105 -16.50 -3.55 1.23
CA SER A 105 -17.27 -4.34 0.26
C SER A 105 -18.77 -4.11 0.41
N THR A 106 -19.30 -3.99 1.64
CA THR A 106 -20.71 -3.64 1.87
C THR A 106 -21.03 -2.24 1.38
N TYR A 107 -20.15 -1.28 1.63
CA TYR A 107 -20.25 0.06 1.04
C TYR A 107 -20.25 -0.01 -0.49
N GLY A 108 -19.33 -0.79 -1.07
CA GLY A 108 -19.25 -0.95 -2.52
C GLY A 108 -20.50 -1.60 -3.13
N LEU A 109 -21.11 -2.57 -2.44
CA LEU A 109 -22.39 -3.15 -2.86
C LEU A 109 -23.53 -2.13 -2.79
N ALA A 110 -23.60 -1.35 -1.70
CA ALA A 110 -24.66 -0.35 -1.50
C ALA A 110 -24.57 0.84 -2.46
N THR A 111 -23.38 1.15 -2.96
CA THR A 111 -23.11 2.35 -3.78
C THR A 111 -22.65 2.06 -5.21
N LEU A 112 -22.53 0.77 -5.56
CA LEU A 112 -21.93 0.30 -6.82
C LEU A 112 -20.52 0.86 -7.06
N ASP A 113 -19.74 1.02 -5.98
CA ASP A 113 -18.38 1.58 -6.07
C ASP A 113 -17.46 0.65 -6.88
N PRO A 114 -16.70 1.18 -7.86
CA PRO A 114 -15.70 0.43 -8.64
C PRO A 114 -14.68 -0.37 -7.81
N ALA A 115 -14.43 0.03 -6.57
CA ALA A 115 -13.58 -0.69 -5.63
C ALA A 115 -14.08 -2.11 -5.33
N LEU A 116 -15.39 -2.36 -5.36
CA LEU A 116 -15.96 -3.71 -5.21
C LEU A 116 -15.45 -4.63 -6.33
N TRP A 117 -15.53 -4.16 -7.58
CA TRP A 117 -15.03 -4.91 -8.73
C TRP A 117 -13.52 -5.13 -8.67
N GLY A 118 -12.78 -4.19 -8.09
CA GLY A 118 -11.35 -4.35 -7.79
C GLY A 118 -11.08 -5.51 -6.83
N ARG A 119 -11.85 -5.60 -5.75
CA ARG A 119 -11.73 -6.70 -4.77
C ARG A 119 -12.06 -8.05 -5.39
N LEU A 120 -13.15 -8.14 -6.15
CA LEU A 120 -13.52 -9.37 -6.85
C LEU A 120 -12.45 -9.79 -7.88
N ALA A 121 -11.90 -8.83 -8.63
CA ALA A 121 -10.83 -9.08 -9.59
C ALA A 121 -9.51 -9.55 -8.94
N ALA A 122 -9.34 -9.39 -7.62
CA ALA A 122 -8.17 -9.92 -6.92
C ALA A 122 -8.23 -11.43 -6.73
N LEU A 123 -9.43 -12.01 -6.61
CA LEU A 123 -9.67 -13.40 -6.21
C LEU A 123 -9.02 -14.44 -7.14
N PRO A 124 -9.14 -14.35 -8.48
CA PRO A 124 -8.59 -15.36 -9.38
C PRO A 124 -7.05 -15.46 -9.32
N LEU A 125 -6.37 -14.42 -8.85
CA LEU A 125 -4.90 -14.35 -8.81
C LEU A 125 -4.33 -14.54 -7.39
N LEU A 126 -5.15 -14.90 -6.40
CA LEU A 126 -4.68 -15.12 -5.03
C LEU A 126 -3.65 -16.25 -4.92
N ALA A 127 -3.85 -17.36 -5.62
CA ALA A 127 -2.94 -18.50 -5.54
C ALA A 127 -1.51 -18.16 -6.04
N PRO A 128 -1.33 -17.50 -7.20
CA PRO A 128 -0.03 -16.94 -7.58
C PRO A 128 0.55 -15.99 -6.51
N ARG A 129 -0.26 -15.06 -5.97
CA ARG A 129 0.22 -14.13 -4.93
C ARG A 129 0.69 -14.84 -3.65
N LEU A 130 0.03 -15.93 -3.26
CA LEU A 130 0.45 -16.77 -2.13
C LEU A 130 1.76 -17.52 -2.41
N ARG A 131 1.97 -18.02 -3.63
CA ARG A 131 3.25 -18.65 -4.00
C ARG A 131 4.39 -17.65 -3.98
N GLU A 132 4.13 -16.44 -4.47
CA GLU A 132 5.09 -15.34 -4.44
C GLU A 132 5.47 -14.95 -2.99
N ARG A 133 4.51 -15.00 -2.05
CA ARG A 133 4.80 -14.83 -0.61
C ARG A 133 5.86 -15.80 -0.12
N CYS A 134 5.72 -17.09 -0.45
CA CYS A 134 6.69 -18.10 -0.01
C CYS A 134 8.10 -17.78 -0.51
N VAL A 135 8.24 -17.30 -1.75
CA VAL A 135 9.54 -16.88 -2.30
C VAL A 135 10.07 -15.65 -1.57
N ILE A 136 9.24 -14.61 -1.42
CA ILE A 136 9.64 -13.35 -0.78
C ILE A 136 10.08 -13.58 0.67
N GLN A 137 9.29 -14.32 1.45
CA GLN A 137 9.57 -14.55 2.87
C GLN A 137 10.66 -15.61 3.07
N GLY A 138 10.79 -16.60 2.17
CA GLY A 138 11.89 -17.57 2.19
C GLY A 138 13.26 -16.94 1.88
N GLN A 139 13.29 -15.77 1.23
CA GLN A 139 14.50 -14.99 0.96
C GLN A 139 14.70 -13.83 1.94
N ALA A 140 13.85 -13.70 2.96
CA ALA A 140 13.95 -12.62 3.94
C ALA A 140 15.24 -12.76 4.77
N ARG A 141 15.94 -11.63 4.93
CA ARG A 141 17.14 -11.49 5.77
C ARG A 141 16.83 -10.90 7.15
N VAL A 142 15.63 -10.37 7.31
CA VAL A 142 15.13 -9.83 8.58
C VAL A 142 13.91 -10.61 9.03
N SER A 143 13.72 -10.69 10.34
CA SER A 143 12.57 -11.37 10.92
C SER A 143 11.28 -10.57 10.75
N TRP A 144 10.13 -11.21 10.94
CA TRP A 144 8.84 -10.53 10.84
C TRP A 144 8.65 -9.50 11.98
N GLU A 145 9.29 -9.68 13.13
CA GLU A 145 9.29 -8.72 14.25
C GLU A 145 10.02 -7.43 13.86
N ALA A 146 11.15 -7.54 13.16
CA ALA A 146 11.89 -6.40 12.63
C ALA A 146 11.11 -5.65 11.54
N ILE A 147 10.14 -6.30 10.90
CA ILE A 147 9.19 -5.66 10.00
C ILE A 147 8.05 -4.99 10.78
N ASP A 148 7.50 -5.68 11.79
CA ASP A 148 6.33 -5.27 12.56
C ASP A 148 6.52 -3.93 13.27
N GLN A 149 7.75 -3.61 13.70
CA GLN A 149 8.08 -2.30 14.31
C GLN A 149 7.70 -1.08 13.44
N TRP A 150 7.59 -1.28 12.12
CA TRP A 150 7.22 -0.22 11.18
C TRP A 150 5.72 -0.12 10.92
N LEU A 151 4.96 -1.13 11.32
CA LEU A 151 3.53 -1.19 11.10
C LEU A 151 2.83 -0.53 12.29
N GLN A 152 1.96 0.43 12.00
CA GLN A 152 1.10 0.97 13.03
C GLN A 152 -0.10 0.05 13.24
N PRO A 153 -0.56 -0.11 14.49
CA PRO A 153 -1.79 -0.84 14.75
C PRO A 153 -2.96 -0.17 14.03
N PRO A 154 -4.05 -0.93 13.77
CA PRO A 154 -5.26 -0.38 13.16
C PRO A 154 -5.74 0.87 13.91
N VAL A 155 -5.89 1.96 13.17
CA VAL A 155 -6.29 3.24 13.73
C VAL A 155 -7.72 3.15 14.26
N SER A 156 -7.96 3.56 15.51
CA SER A 156 -9.31 3.54 16.08
C SER A 156 -10.26 4.44 15.27
N PRO A 157 -11.59 4.15 15.23
CA PRO A 157 -12.53 4.98 14.48
C PRO A 157 -12.49 6.47 14.87
N ARG A 158 -12.23 6.77 16.15
CA ARG A 158 -12.06 8.16 16.63
C ARG A 158 -10.81 8.80 16.04
N ARG A 159 -9.67 8.12 16.15
CA ARG A 159 -8.40 8.61 15.62
C ARG A 159 -8.44 8.74 14.09
N LEU A 160 -9.17 7.87 13.40
CA LEU A 160 -9.38 7.98 11.95
C LEU A 160 -10.17 9.24 11.57
N ARG A 161 -11.21 9.61 12.34
CA ARG A 161 -11.95 10.87 12.12
C ARG A 161 -11.05 12.08 12.33
N GLU A 162 -10.25 12.10 13.40
CA GLU A 162 -9.27 13.15 13.68
C GLU A 162 -8.29 13.31 12.51
N LEU A 163 -7.70 12.21 12.02
CA LEU A 163 -6.77 12.24 10.89
C LEU A 163 -7.43 12.74 9.60
N ARG A 164 -8.70 12.42 9.36
CA ARG A 164 -9.45 12.95 8.21
C ARG A 164 -9.71 14.45 8.33
N GLN A 165 -10.01 14.94 9.53
CA GLN A 165 -10.15 16.38 9.77
C GLN A 165 -8.81 17.10 9.56
N LEU A 166 -7.72 16.56 10.10
CA LEU A 166 -6.38 17.12 9.94
C LEU A 166 -5.93 17.14 8.47
N THR A 167 -6.14 16.04 7.74
CA THR A 167 -5.79 15.98 6.31
C THR A 167 -6.69 16.86 5.44
N GLY A 168 -7.99 16.97 5.75
CA GLY A 168 -8.89 17.93 5.10
C GLY A 168 -8.46 19.38 5.33
N ASN A 169 -8.07 19.72 6.55
CA ASN A 169 -7.57 21.06 6.89
C ASN A 169 -6.24 21.37 6.17
N LEU A 170 -5.32 20.41 6.10
CA LEU A 170 -4.05 20.56 5.36
C LEU A 170 -4.26 20.72 3.85
N ALA A 171 -5.21 19.98 3.27
CA ALA A 171 -5.56 20.12 1.86
C ALA A 171 -6.11 21.53 1.55
N ASN A 172 -6.97 22.06 2.43
CA ASN A 172 -7.51 23.42 2.31
C ASN A 172 -6.45 24.52 2.53
N GLN A 173 -5.47 24.30 3.40
CA GLN A 173 -4.35 25.24 3.57
C GLN A 173 -3.45 25.26 2.32
N SER A 174 -3.18 24.10 1.72
CA SER A 174 -2.33 23.99 0.51
C SER A 174 -2.94 24.60 -0.75
N THR A 175 -4.26 24.81 -0.79
CA THR A 175 -4.97 25.49 -1.89
C THR A 175 -5.05 27.00 -1.69
N HIS A 176 -4.90 27.50 -0.46
CA HIS A 176 -4.79 28.93 -0.17
C HIS A 176 -3.38 29.47 -0.44
N ASP A 177 -2.33 28.68 -0.21
CA ASP A 177 -0.93 29.06 -0.44
C ASP A 177 -0.50 29.04 -1.93
N LYS A 178 -1.43 28.70 -2.83
CA LYS A 178 -1.24 28.68 -4.29
C LYS A 178 -1.92 29.85 -5.02
N ARG A 179 -2.43 30.85 -4.30
CA ARG A 179 -3.00 32.08 -4.88
C ARG A 179 -2.05 33.26 -4.76
#